data_AF-A0A6M3XAZ8-F1
#
_entry.id   AF-A0A6M3XAZ8-F1
#
_cell.length_a   1.000
_cell.length_b   1.000
_cell.length_c   1.000
_cell.angle_alpha   90.00
_cell.angle_beta   90.00
_cell.angle_gamma   90.00
#
_symmetry.space_group_name_H-M   'P 1'
#
loop_
_entity.id
_entity.type
_entity.pdbx_description
1 polymer ?
#
loop_
_entity_poly.entity_id
_entity_poly.type
_entity_poly.pdbx_seq_one_letter_code
_entity_poly.pdbx_strand_id
1 'polypeptide(L)' 'MPTPQPNEDRNSFVSRCIRQLRREGKHNQKEIVGKCEGMYTYYTKRG' A
#
# COMPACT_ATOMS: atom_id res chain seq x y z
N MET A 1 -4.81 -1.72 -7.07
CA MET A 1 -4.33 -1.39 -5.70
C MET A 1 -5.24 -0.33 -5.12
N PRO A 2 -5.48 -0.33 -3.80
CA PRO A 2 -6.32 0.68 -3.17
C PRO A 2 -5.64 2.06 -3.29
N THR A 3 -6.41 3.11 -3.51
CA THR A 3 -5.99 4.48 -3.26
C THR A 3 -6.01 4.76 -1.76
N PRO A 4 -5.11 5.62 -1.23
CA PRO A 4 -5.22 6.06 0.15
C PRO A 4 -6.53 6.80 0.36
N GLN A 5 -7.20 6.52 1.48
CA GLN A 5 -8.36 7.30 1.88
C GLN A 5 -7.92 8.68 2.38
N PRO A 6 -8.82 9.69 2.33
CA PRO A 6 -8.56 10.98 2.95
C PRO A 6 -8.22 10.79 4.43
N ASN A 7 -7.09 11.34 4.88
CA ASN A 7 -6.57 11.18 6.24
C ASN A 7 -6.19 9.74 6.63
N GLU A 8 -5.97 8.84 5.66
CA GLU A 8 -5.46 7.50 5.97
C GLU A 8 -3.98 7.55 6.35
N ASP A 9 -3.65 7.08 7.54
CA ASP A 9 -2.26 6.91 7.94
C ASP A 9 -1.52 5.92 7.04
N ARG A 10 -0.22 6.17 6.83
CA ARG A 10 0.70 5.29 6.10
C ARG A 10 0.54 3.83 6.50
N ASN A 11 0.51 3.54 7.79
CA ASN A 11 0.42 2.16 8.30
C ASN A 11 -0.90 1.49 7.94
N SER A 12 -2.01 2.22 8.02
CA SER A 12 -3.34 1.72 7.66
C SER A 12 -3.42 1.39 6.16
N PHE A 13 -2.89 2.28 5.32
CA PHE A 13 -2.81 2.06 3.88
C PHE A 13 -1.94 0.84 3.53
N VAL A 14 -0.71 0.79 4.06
CA VAL A 14 0.25 -0.30 3.79
C VAL A 14 -0.34 -1.65 4.24
N SER A 15 -1.01 -1.71 5.39
CA SER A 15 -1.66 -2.93 5.88
C SER A 15 -2.76 -3.44 4.93
N ARG A 16 -3.62 -2.55 4.43
CA ARG A 16 -4.67 -2.91 3.44
C ARG A 16 -4.06 -3.37 2.12
N CYS A 17 -3.05 -2.65 1.65
CA CYS A 17 -2.33 -2.97 0.41
C CYS A 17 -1.65 -4.34 0.49
N ILE A 18 -0.99 -4.66 1.61
CA ILE A 18 -0.39 -5.98 1.86
C ILE A 18 -1.45 -7.09 1.83
N ARG A 19 -2.59 -6.91 2.52
CA ARG A 19 -3.67 -7.90 2.54
C ARG A 19 -4.22 -8.17 1.15
N GLN A 20 -4.39 -7.13 0.34
CA GLN A 20 -4.87 -7.27 -1.03
C GLN A 20 -3.86 -8.02 -1.91
N LEU A 21 -2.59 -7.61 -1.88
CA LEU A 21 -1.55 -8.27 -2.65
C LEU A 21 -1.37 -9.76 -2.27
N ARG A 22 -1.49 -10.09 -0.98
CA ARG A 22 -1.48 -11.49 -0.54
C ARG A 22 -2.66 -12.29 -1.09
N ARG A 23 -3.86 -11.69 -1.18
CA ARG A 23 -5.03 -12.33 -1.83
C ARG A 23 -4.83 -12.51 -3.34
N GLU A 24 -4.09 -11.61 -3.98
CA GLU A 24 -3.70 -11.70 -5.40
C GLU A 24 -2.56 -12.70 -5.66
N GLY A 25 -2.11 -13.46 -4.65
CA GLY A 25 -1.06 -14.48 -4.80
C GLY A 25 0.37 -13.94 -4.73
N LYS A 26 0.57 -12.70 -4.27
CA LYS A 26 1.91 -12.19 -3.97
C LYS A 26 2.33 -12.63 -2.58
N HIS A 27 3.45 -13.37 -2.52
CA HIS A 27 4.01 -13.89 -1.26
C HIS A 27 5.30 -13.18 -0.83
N ASN A 28 5.96 -12.44 -1.73
CA ASN A 28 7.22 -11.78 -1.41
C ASN A 28 6.99 -10.52 -0.55
N GLN A 29 7.19 -10.63 0.76
CA GLN A 29 6.92 -9.56 1.71
C GLN A 29 7.71 -8.28 1.42
N LYS A 30 8.99 -8.36 1.01
CA LYS A 30 9.79 -7.17 0.69
C LYS A 30 9.26 -6.42 -0.53
N GLU A 31 8.89 -7.16 -1.58
CA GLU A 31 8.29 -6.58 -2.80
C GLU A 31 6.94 -5.92 -2.49
N ILE A 32 6.10 -6.59 -1.70
CA ILE A 32 4.78 -6.09 -1.31
C ILE A 32 4.91 -4.80 -0.50
N VAL A 33 5.75 -4.79 0.54
CA VAL A 33 5.93 -3.61 1.39
C VAL A 33 6.47 -2.44 0.58
N GLY A 34 7.54 -2.64 -0.20
CA GLY A 34 8.12 -1.57 -1.01
C GLY A 34 7.13 -1.00 -2.04
N LYS A 35 6.30 -1.85 -2.66
CA LYS A 35 5.26 -1.40 -3.60
C LYS A 35 4.17 -0.59 -2.90
N CYS A 36 3.72 -1.03 -1.73
CA CYS A 36 2.71 -0.32 -0.95
C CYS A 36 3.24 1.03 -0.42
N GLU A 37 4.47 1.10 0.08
CA GLU A 37 5.07 2.34 0.54
C GLU A 37 5.32 3.34 -0.60
N GLY A 38 5.76 2.85 -1.75
CA GLY A 38 5.92 3.66 -2.96
C GLY A 38 4.60 4.25 -3.45
N MET A 39 3.52 3.44 -3.43
CA MET A 39 2.18 3.92 -3.78
C MET A 39 1.67 4.98 -2.80
N TYR A 40 1.79 4.75 -1.50
CA TYR A 40 1.39 5.75 -0.50
C TYR A 40 2.09 7.08 -0.76
N THR A 41 3.42 7.04 -0.90
CA THR A 41 4.23 8.23 -1.18
C THR A 41 3.81 8.93 -2.47
N TYR A 42 3.52 8.17 -3.54
CA TYR A 42 3.06 8.72 -4.81
C TYR A 42 1.74 9.47 -4.66
N TYR A 43 0.77 8.89 -3.95
CA TYR A 43 -0.53 9.51 -3.76
C TYR A 43 -0.49 10.67 -2.76
N THR A 44 0.34 10.62 -1.72
CA THR A 44 0.44 11.69 -0.71
C THR A 44 1.39 12.82 -1.09
N LYS A 45 2.35 12.64 -2.00
CA LYS A 45 3.16 13.76 -2.55
C LYS A 45 2.46 14.54 -3.66
N ARG A 46 1.39 13.98 -4.23
CA ARG A 46 0.65 14.58 -5.35
C ARG A 46 -0.71 15.14 -4.94
N GLY A 47 -1.07 15.00 -3.66
CA GLY A 47 -2.25 15.61 -3.03
C GLY A 47 -1.89 16.88 -2.27
#